data_AF-G3I536-F1
#
_entry.id   AF-G3I536-F1
#
_cell.length_a   1.000
_cell.length_b   1.000
_cell.length_c   1.000
_cell.angle_alpha   90.00
_cell.angle_beta   90.00
_cell.angle_gamma   90.00
#
_symmetry.space_group_name_H-M   'P 1'
#
loop_
_entity.id
_entity.type
_entity.pdbx_description
1 polymer ?
#
loop_
_entity_poly.entity_id
_entity_poly.type
_entity_poly.pdbx_seq_one_letter_code
_entity_poly.pdbx_strand_id
1 'polypeptide(L)' 'MDVHDTPDMPRSLPLQPGMVITIEPGIYIPEDDKDAPEKFRGLGVRIEDDVVVTQDSPLILSADCPKEMNDIEQICSRGS' A
#
# COMPACT_ATOMS: atom_id res chain seq x y z
N MET A 1 9.55 -18.48 5.23
CA MET A 1 9.29 -17.56 4.11
C MET A 1 7.80 -17.58 3.96
N ASP A 2 7.19 -16.47 4.34
CA ASP A 2 5.75 -16.35 4.60
C ASP A 2 5.32 -14.95 4.18
N VAL A 3 4.02 -14.75 3.91
CA VAL A 3 3.49 -13.42 3.52
C VAL A 3 3.68 -12.41 4.66
N HIS A 4 3.40 -12.82 5.88
CA HIS A 4 3.70 -12.06 7.08
C HIS A 4 4.92 -12.68 7.76
N ASP A 5 6.11 -12.39 7.24
CA ASP A 5 7.35 -12.99 7.71
C ASP A 5 7.79 -12.46 9.08
N THR A 6 8.47 -13.30 9.86
CA THR A 6 9.00 -12.97 11.20
C THR A 6 7.99 -12.31 12.17
N PRO A 7 6.79 -12.88 12.39
CA PRO A 7 5.73 -12.24 13.18
C PRO A 7 6.10 -11.95 14.64
N ASP A 8 7.07 -12.68 15.19
CA ASP A 8 7.57 -12.51 16.55
C ASP A 8 8.57 -11.33 16.68
N MET A 9 9.02 -10.74 15.57
CA MET A 9 9.93 -9.59 15.59
C MET A 9 9.20 -8.31 16.04
N PRO A 10 9.71 -7.56 17.03
CA PRO A 10 9.08 -6.32 17.47
C PRO A 10 9.09 -5.26 16.35
N ARG A 11 7.91 -4.69 16.05
CA ARG A 11 7.74 -3.64 15.02
C ARG A 11 8.39 -2.29 15.37
N SER A 12 8.85 -2.13 16.60
CA SER A 12 9.56 -0.93 17.07
C SER A 12 11.06 -0.97 16.82
N LEU A 13 11.61 -2.08 16.30
CA LEU A 13 13.02 -2.18 15.97
C LEU A 13 13.37 -1.24 14.82
N PRO A 14 14.54 -0.55 14.87
CA PRO A 14 15.02 0.21 13.73
C PRO A 14 15.25 -0.69 12.52
N LEU A 15 14.70 -0.28 11.37
CA LEU A 15 14.89 -0.97 10.10
C LEU A 15 16.39 -1.04 9.75
N GLN A 16 16.81 -2.20 9.23
CA GLN A 16 18.19 -2.45 8.80
C GLN A 16 18.24 -2.75 7.30
N PRO A 17 19.32 -2.38 6.59
CA PRO A 17 19.50 -2.76 5.20
C PRO A 17 19.36 -4.28 4.98
N GLY A 18 18.62 -4.66 3.93
CA GLY A 18 18.30 -6.05 3.59
C GLY A 18 16.95 -6.54 4.14
N MET A 19 16.31 -5.80 5.06
CA MET A 19 14.93 -6.08 5.46
C MET A 19 13.97 -5.76 4.31
N VAL A 20 12.92 -6.57 4.16
CA VAL A 20 11.83 -6.36 3.20
C VAL A 20 10.53 -6.21 3.98
N ILE A 21 9.79 -5.14 3.74
CA ILE A 21 8.52 -4.83 4.41
C ILE A 21 7.50 -4.30 3.41
N THR A 22 6.22 -4.46 3.71
CA THR A 22 5.13 -3.78 2.99
C THR A 22 4.97 -2.35 3.50
N ILE A 23 4.60 -1.43 2.60
CA ILE A 23 4.11 -0.09 2.93
C ILE A 23 2.68 0.00 2.38
N GLU A 24 1.68 -0.10 3.24
CA GLU A 24 0.30 -0.41 2.85
C GLU A 24 -0.79 0.52 3.47
N PRO A 25 -0.69 1.85 3.33
CA PRO A 25 -1.72 2.75 3.86
C PRO A 25 -3.08 2.53 3.20
N GLY A 26 -4.14 2.56 4.01
CA GLY A 26 -5.52 2.46 3.52
C GLY A 26 -6.51 3.30 4.31
N ILE A 27 -7.58 3.71 3.64
CA ILE A 27 -8.71 4.46 4.19
C ILE A 27 -9.98 3.67 3.86
N TYR A 28 -10.81 3.45 4.87
CA TYR A 28 -12.05 2.70 4.76
C TYR A 28 -13.16 3.49 5.46
N ILE A 29 -14.21 3.83 4.74
CA ILE A 29 -15.34 4.62 5.25
C ILE A 29 -16.56 3.69 5.30
N PRO A 30 -17.07 3.36 6.50
CA PRO A 30 -18.25 2.53 6.64
C PRO A 30 -19.45 3.11 5.87
N GLU A 31 -20.29 2.24 5.33
CA GLU A 31 -21.52 2.63 4.61
C GLU A 31 -22.47 3.44 5.51
N ASP A 32 -22.51 3.11 6.80
CA ASP A 32 -23.40 3.69 7.79
C ASP A 32 -22.78 4.85 8.61
N ASP A 33 -21.58 5.31 8.23
CA ASP A 33 -20.89 6.43 8.89
C ASP A 33 -21.60 7.76 8.61
N LYS A 34 -22.39 8.21 9.58
CA LYS A 34 -23.19 9.44 9.48
C LYS A 34 -22.37 10.73 9.55
N ASP A 35 -21.14 10.66 10.06
CA ASP A 35 -20.25 11.81 10.21
C ASP A 35 -19.42 12.03 8.91
N ALA A 36 -19.23 10.99 8.11
CA ALA A 36 -18.62 11.08 6.79
C ALA A 36 -19.56 11.70 5.74
N PRO A 37 -19.05 12.46 4.75
CA PRO A 37 -19.82 12.89 3.59
C PRO A 37 -20.39 11.69 2.81
N GLU A 38 -21.68 11.74 2.47
CA GLU A 38 -22.43 10.64 1.86
C GLU A 38 -21.74 10.03 0.63
N LYS A 39 -21.17 10.87 -0.24
CA LYS A 39 -20.47 10.44 -1.46
C LYS A 39 -19.24 9.54 -1.23
N PHE A 40 -18.73 9.48 0.00
CA PHE A 40 -17.55 8.68 0.34
C PHE A 40 -17.87 7.44 1.18
N ARG A 41 -19.12 7.29 1.65
CA ARG A 41 -19.54 6.11 2.42
C ARG A 41 -19.47 4.85 1.57
N GLY A 42 -19.05 3.75 2.18
CA GLY A 42 -18.84 2.47 1.50
C GLY A 42 -17.54 2.37 0.69
N LEU A 43 -16.77 3.46 0.57
CA LEU A 43 -15.49 3.44 -0.14
C LEU A 43 -14.38 2.89 0.75
N GLY A 44 -13.58 1.99 0.17
CA GLY A 44 -12.35 1.48 0.75
C GLY A 44 -11.23 1.50 -0.28
N VAL A 45 -10.09 2.07 0.08
CA VAL A 45 -8.90 2.15 -0.79
C VAL A 45 -7.67 1.82 0.03
N ARG A 46 -6.78 0.98 -0.52
CA ARG A 46 -5.44 0.70 -0.01
C ARG A 46 -4.47 0.69 -1.18
N ILE A 47 -3.31 1.30 -1.02
CA ILE A 47 -2.19 1.22 -1.96
C ILE A 47 -1.04 0.57 -1.21
N GLU A 48 -0.41 -0.42 -1.82
CA GLU A 48 0.58 -1.27 -1.17
C GLU A 48 1.76 -1.54 -2.09
N ASP A 49 2.96 -1.47 -1.52
CA ASP A 49 4.23 -1.81 -2.17
C ASP A 49 5.12 -2.64 -1.26
N ASP A 50 5.94 -3.49 -1.87
CA ASP A 50 7.01 -4.25 -1.26
C ASP A 50 8.31 -3.44 -1.33
N VAL A 51 8.91 -3.16 -0.18
CA VAL A 51 10.05 -2.26 -0.06
C VAL A 51 11.23 -2.96 0.60
N VAL A 52 12.37 -2.96 -0.08
CA VAL A 52 13.65 -3.35 0.48
C VAL A 52 14.33 -2.13 1.08
N VAL A 53 14.69 -2.23 2.35
CA VAL A 53 15.51 -1.24 3.04
C VAL A 53 16.94 -1.37 2.52
N THR A 54 17.53 -0.26 2.05
CA THR A 54 18.93 -0.21 1.64
C THR A 54 19.71 0.73 2.55
N GLN A 55 21.02 0.90 2.32
CA GLN A 55 21.84 1.87 3.06
C GLN A 55 21.47 3.33 2.76
N ASP A 56 21.01 3.60 1.53
CA ASP A 56 20.71 4.94 1.04
C ASP A 56 19.20 5.13 0.90
N SER A 57 18.66 4.86 -0.30
CA SER A 57 17.24 5.00 -0.63
C SER A 57 16.56 3.63 -0.72
N PRO A 58 15.33 3.48 -0.24
CA PRO A 58 14.60 2.21 -0.34
C PRO A 58 14.42 1.80 -1.80
N LEU A 59 14.48 0.49 -2.06
CA LEU A 59 14.17 -0.09 -3.36
C LEU A 59 12.72 -0.61 -3.32
N ILE A 60 11.89 -0.14 -4.24
CA ILE A 60 10.50 -0.57 -4.38
C ILE A 60 10.46 -1.74 -5.38
N LEU A 61 10.11 -2.94 -4.93
CA LEU A 61 10.09 -4.15 -5.76
C LEU A 61 8.86 -4.21 -6.67
N SER A 62 7.74 -3.60 -6.25
CA SER A 62 6.47 -3.54 -6.98
C SER A 62 6.29 -2.23 -7.76
N ALA A 63 7.38 -1.51 -8.03
CA ALA A 63 7.33 -0.20 -8.70
C ALA A 63 6.65 -0.23 -10.09
N ASP A 64 6.72 -1.36 -10.79
CA ASP A 64 6.12 -1.53 -12.12
C ASP A 64 4.59 -1.60 -12.08
N CYS A 65 3.98 -1.79 -10.90
CA CYS A 65 2.54 -1.75 -10.74
C CYS A 65 2.04 -0.28 -10.74
N PRO A 66 1.20 0.12 -11.70
CA PRO A 66 0.69 1.48 -11.82
C PRO A 66 -0.23 1.81 -10.64
N LYS A 67 0.05 2.93 -9.98
CA LYS A 67 -0.71 3.41 -8.80
C LYS A 67 -1.05 4.89 -8.82
N GLU A 68 -0.48 5.64 -9.76
CA GLU A 68 -0.86 7.02 -10.01
C GLU A 68 -2.18 7.07 -10.78
N MET A 69 -3.01 8.07 -10.46
CA MET A 69 -4.35 8.23 -11.04
C MET A 69 -4.33 8.20 -12.57
N ASN A 70 -3.43 8.97 -13.19
CA ASN A 70 -3.32 9.04 -14.65
C ASN A 70 -2.94 7.69 -15.27
N ASP A 71 -2.04 6.93 -14.64
CA ASP A 71 -1.58 5.65 -15.17
C ASP A 71 -2.69 4.60 -15.10
N ILE A 72 -3.43 4.57 -13.97
CA ILE A 72 -4.60 3.70 -13.81
C ILE A 72 -5.67 4.04 -14.85
N GLU A 73 -6.05 5.31 -14.98
CA GLU A 73 -7.06 5.76 -15.95
C GLU A 73 -6.67 5.40 -17.39
N GLN A 74 -5.40 5.55 -17.75
CA GLN A 74 -4.89 5.17 -19.07
C GLN A 74 -4.98 3.67 -19.34
N ILE A 75 -4.78 2.82 -18.34
CA ILE A 75 -4.86 1.36 -18.51
C ILE A 75 -6.31 0.90 -18.56
N CYS A 76 -7.16 1.43 -17.69
CA CYS A 76 -8.58 1.09 -17.64
C CYS A 76 -9.34 1.56 -18.90
N SER A 77 -8.99 2.71 -19.46
CA SER A 77 -9.60 3.24 -20.70
C SER A 77 -9.22 2.49 -21.98
N ARG A 78 -8.16 1.68 -21.96
CA ARG A 78 -7.73 0.87 -23.13
C ARG A 78 -8.52 -0.42 -23.31
N GLY A 79 -9.35 -0.79 -22.33
CA GLY A 79 -10.15 -2.03 -22.33
C GLY A 79 -11.62 -1.85 -22.72
N SER A 80 -12.05 -0.62 -23.03
CA SER A 80 -13.44 -0.27 -23.42
C SER A 80 -13.60 -0.08 -24.92
#